data_AF-A0A5B6ZPB7-F1
#
_entry.id   AF-A0A5B6ZPB7-F1
#
_cell.length_a   1.000
_cell.length_b   1.000
_cell.length_c   1.000
_cell.angle_alpha   90.00
_cell.angle_beta   90.00
_cell.angle_gamma   90.00
#
_symmetry.space_group_name_H-M   'P 1'
#
loop_
_entity.id
_entity.type
_entity.pdbx_description
1 polymer ?
#
loop_
_entity_poly.entity_id
_entity_poly.type
_entity_poly.pdbx_seq_one_letter_code
_entity_poly.pdbx_strand_id
1 'polypeptide(L)'
;LPKGIENVLSHADCVFLTDNKFKTLLSDLSASNLLAMRGCWIERCREMKSLFCEEEAEDISKLGKTLEILGVSDAINLRSICSGNLQFEVFQNLRCLYLDCCPNLSTVFSSSQLPENLKVLQIKFCDKLETVFKQTSAERRLPNLDTLHLWELPELNGIGCALPSLQTLKVWECPKLQKLEEYIKLAESL
;
A
#
# COMPACT_ATOMS: atom_id res chain seq x y z
N LEU A 1 14.07 19.68 6.52
CA LEU A 1 13.74 19.18 7.87
C LEU A 1 14.40 20.04 8.96
N PRO A 2 13.84 20.09 10.19
CA PRO A 2 14.49 20.74 11.33
C PRO A 2 15.85 20.09 11.65
N LYS A 3 16.82 20.88 12.12
CA LYS A 3 18.10 20.35 12.59
C LYS A 3 17.87 19.38 13.76
N GLY A 4 18.52 18.22 13.72
CA GLY A 4 18.48 17.22 14.79
C GLY A 4 17.31 16.25 14.74
N ILE A 5 16.43 16.34 13.73
CA ILE A 5 15.29 15.41 13.60
C ILE A 5 15.73 13.95 13.43
N GLU A 6 16.93 13.74 12.88
CA GLU A 6 17.54 12.42 12.69
C GLU A 6 17.69 11.64 14.01
N ASN A 7 18.05 12.34 15.09
CA ASN A 7 18.15 11.73 16.43
C ASN A 7 16.79 11.31 16.99
N VAL A 8 15.71 12.01 16.61
CA VAL A 8 14.35 11.66 17.02
C VAL A 8 13.86 10.47 16.21
N LEU A 9 14.04 10.51 14.90
CA LEU A 9 13.59 9.47 13.98
C LEU A 9 14.23 8.12 14.32
N SER A 10 15.53 8.11 14.65
CA SER A 10 16.27 6.88 15.01
C SER A 10 15.73 6.12 16.22
N HIS A 11 14.85 6.75 17.02
CA HIS A 11 14.22 6.14 18.20
C HIS A 11 12.69 6.11 18.09
N ALA A 12 12.11 6.59 16.98
CA ALA A 12 10.67 6.71 16.83
C ALA A 12 10.06 5.39 16.34
N ASP A 13 9.14 4.83 17.14
CA ASP A 13 8.33 3.66 16.76
C ASP A 13 7.27 4.04 15.70
N CYS A 14 6.67 5.21 15.86
CA CYS A 14 5.64 5.74 14.96
C CYS A 14 6.01 7.14 14.46
N VAL A 15 6.00 7.32 13.14
CA VAL A 15 6.26 8.60 12.48
C VAL A 15 5.02 9.08 11.75
N PHE A 16 4.66 10.34 11.97
CA PHE A 16 3.56 11.03 11.30
C PHE A 16 4.13 12.16 10.45
N LEU A 17 3.90 12.08 9.14
CA LEU A 17 4.37 13.04 8.15
C LEU A 17 3.16 13.76 7.57
N THR A 18 2.94 14.98 8.05
CA THR A 18 1.77 15.77 7.70
C THR A 18 2.17 17.04 6.95
N ASP A 19 1.52 17.32 5.82
CA ASP A 19 1.75 18.53 5.00
C ASP A 19 3.20 18.69 4.51
N ASN A 20 3.91 17.57 4.30
CA ASN A 20 5.29 17.58 3.80
C ASN A 20 5.35 17.62 2.26
N LYS A 21 6.38 18.28 1.74
CA LYS A 21 6.68 18.37 0.30
C LYS A 21 7.67 17.30 -0.18
N PHE A 22 7.71 16.17 0.52
CA PHE A 22 8.63 15.09 0.18
C PHE A 22 8.28 14.46 -1.16
N LYS A 23 9.32 14.07 -1.90
CA LYS A 23 9.14 13.36 -3.17
C LYS A 23 8.98 11.86 -2.96
N THR A 24 9.77 11.30 -2.05
CA THR A 24 9.70 9.91 -1.53
C THR A 24 9.87 9.93 -0.01
N LEU A 25 9.61 8.81 0.67
CA LEU A 25 9.75 8.70 2.11
C LEU A 25 11.22 8.80 2.55
N LEU A 26 12.14 8.22 1.79
CA LEU A 26 13.52 8.03 2.22
C LEU A 26 14.47 9.13 1.75
N SER A 27 14.20 9.77 0.60
CA SER A 27 15.05 10.85 0.08
C SER A 27 15.25 11.99 1.07
N ASP A 28 14.25 12.25 1.91
CA ASP A 28 14.25 13.37 2.83
C ASP A 28 14.52 12.95 4.29
N LEU A 29 14.17 11.72 4.71
CA LEU A 29 14.30 11.28 6.11
C LEU A 29 15.58 10.49 6.42
N SER A 30 16.28 9.97 5.40
CA SER A 30 17.39 9.02 5.50
C SER A 30 16.99 7.71 6.19
N ALA A 31 17.09 6.58 5.50
CA ALA A 31 16.63 5.30 6.05
C ALA A 31 17.41 4.80 7.27
N SER A 32 18.67 5.23 7.44
CA SER A 32 19.44 4.94 8.65
C SER A 32 18.77 5.47 9.92
N ASN A 33 17.94 6.50 9.77
CA ASN A 33 17.22 7.12 10.86
C ASN A 33 15.84 6.47 11.09
N LEU A 34 15.43 5.46 10.33
CA LEU A 34 14.09 4.86 10.43
C LEU A 34 14.13 3.40 10.92
N LEU A 35 15.28 2.94 11.43
CA LEU A 35 15.50 1.55 11.82
C LEU A 35 14.67 1.10 13.03
N ALA A 36 14.10 2.03 13.81
CA ALA A 36 13.18 1.71 14.91
C ALA A 36 11.69 1.80 14.50
N MET A 37 11.41 2.31 13.30
CA MET A 37 10.05 2.65 12.88
C MET A 37 9.25 1.40 12.54
N ARG A 38 8.12 1.23 13.23
CA ARG A 38 7.12 0.19 13.03
C ARG A 38 5.83 0.73 12.43
N GLY A 39 5.52 2.00 12.65
CA GLY A 39 4.36 2.69 12.07
C GLY A 39 4.74 3.96 11.31
N CYS A 40 4.18 4.14 10.12
CA CYS A 40 4.33 5.36 9.33
C CYS A 40 2.97 5.84 8.83
N TRP A 41 2.63 7.09 9.12
CA TRP A 41 1.45 7.77 8.58
C TRP A 41 1.86 8.97 7.73
N ILE A 42 1.34 9.03 6.51
CA ILE A 42 1.61 10.08 5.55
C ILE A 42 0.28 10.77 5.25
N GLU A 43 0.16 12.04 5.59
CA GLU A 43 -1.09 12.79 5.45
C GLU A 43 -0.84 14.10 4.71
N ARG A 44 -1.65 14.40 3.69
CA ARG A 44 -1.57 15.66 2.91
C ARG A 44 -0.20 15.92 2.25
N CYS A 45 0.59 14.87 2.00
CA CYS A 45 1.86 14.96 1.27
C CYS A 45 1.62 15.01 -0.24
N ARG A 46 1.07 16.14 -0.72
CA ARG A 46 0.51 16.27 -2.07
C ARG A 46 1.53 16.27 -3.21
N GLU A 47 2.82 16.44 -2.94
CA GLU A 47 3.87 16.38 -3.99
C GLU A 47 4.37 14.96 -4.27
N MET A 48 4.07 14.01 -3.36
CA MET A 48 4.52 12.63 -3.43
C MET A 48 3.87 11.89 -4.60
N LYS A 49 4.70 11.25 -5.43
CA LYS A 49 4.24 10.41 -6.57
C LYS A 49 4.36 8.92 -6.29
N SER A 50 5.36 8.55 -5.49
CA SER A 50 5.57 7.22 -4.92
C SER A 50 6.14 7.36 -3.52
N LEU A 51 5.88 6.39 -2.63
CA LEU A 51 6.48 6.39 -1.29
C LEU A 51 7.93 5.93 -1.36
N PHE A 52 8.19 4.93 -2.19
CA PHE A 52 9.47 4.24 -2.29
C PHE A 52 9.96 4.21 -3.73
N CYS A 53 11.27 4.36 -3.94
CA CYS A 53 11.89 4.24 -5.27
C CYS A 53 12.93 3.13 -5.32
N GLU A 54 13.09 2.47 -6.47
CA GLU A 54 14.11 1.45 -6.70
C GLU A 54 15.55 1.92 -6.41
N GLU A 55 15.83 3.21 -6.62
CA GLU A 55 17.11 3.83 -6.29
C GLU A 55 17.46 3.76 -4.79
N GLU A 56 16.46 3.51 -3.93
CA GLU A 56 16.59 3.44 -2.47
C GLU A 56 16.54 1.98 -1.96
N ALA A 57 16.68 0.97 -2.84
CA ALA A 57 16.42 -0.45 -2.52
C ALA A 57 17.10 -0.96 -1.23
N GLU A 58 18.38 -0.64 -1.02
CA GLU A 58 19.15 -1.06 0.16
C GLU A 58 18.53 -0.54 1.46
N ASP A 59 18.13 0.73 1.42
CA ASP A 59 17.58 1.47 2.54
C ASP A 59 16.13 1.05 2.83
N ILE A 60 15.37 0.80 1.77
CA ILE A 60 14.04 0.21 1.84
C ILE A 60 14.10 -1.20 2.44
N SER A 61 15.10 -2.02 2.09
CA SER A 61 15.24 -3.38 2.63
C SER A 61 15.41 -3.38 4.15
N LYS A 62 16.10 -2.37 4.70
CA LYS A 62 16.28 -2.19 6.15
C LYS A 62 14.97 -1.79 6.80
N LEU A 63 14.28 -0.80 6.22
CA LEU A 63 12.99 -0.37 6.72
C LEU A 63 11.92 -1.48 6.64
N GLY A 64 11.97 -2.30 5.59
CA GLY A 64 11.09 -3.45 5.40
C GLY A 64 11.20 -4.52 6.48
N LYS A 65 12.31 -4.53 7.24
CA LYS A 65 12.50 -5.39 8.42
C LYS A 65 11.78 -4.89 9.66
N THR A 66 11.29 -3.64 9.70
CA THR A 66 10.67 -3.08 10.91
C THR A 66 9.28 -2.52 10.68
N LEU A 67 8.99 -2.01 9.49
CA LEU A 67 7.70 -1.38 9.18
C LEU A 67 6.55 -2.42 9.21
N GLU A 68 5.66 -2.27 10.17
CA GLU A 68 4.47 -3.12 10.36
C GLU A 68 3.18 -2.43 9.89
N ILE A 69 3.10 -1.12 9.99
CA ILE A 69 1.89 -0.34 9.69
C ILE A 69 2.22 0.84 8.79
N LEU A 70 1.49 0.95 7.68
CA LEU A 70 1.58 2.07 6.75
C LEU A 70 0.20 2.68 6.51
N GLY A 71 0.06 3.97 6.77
CA GLY A 71 -1.12 4.76 6.46
C GLY A 71 -0.78 5.88 5.48
N VAL A 72 -1.60 6.07 4.45
CA VAL A 72 -1.47 7.18 3.51
C VAL A 72 -2.84 7.81 3.27
N SER A 73 -2.94 9.12 3.51
CA SER A 73 -4.18 9.88 3.36
C SER A 73 -3.98 11.24 2.66
N ASP A 74 -4.93 11.63 1.81
CA ASP A 74 -4.91 12.91 1.05
C ASP A 74 -3.59 13.13 0.26
N ALA A 75 -3.04 12.05 -0.29
CA ALA A 75 -1.84 12.08 -1.15
C ALA A 75 -2.27 12.16 -2.63
N ILE A 76 -2.79 13.32 -3.03
CA ILE A 76 -3.50 13.47 -4.32
C ILE A 76 -2.68 13.13 -5.57
N ASN A 77 -1.35 13.27 -5.53
CA ASN A 77 -0.48 12.95 -6.67
C ASN A 77 0.13 11.55 -6.61
N LEU A 78 -0.18 10.77 -5.57
CA LEU A 78 0.34 9.42 -5.40
C LEU A 78 -0.18 8.53 -6.53
N ARG A 79 0.73 7.86 -7.23
CA ARG A 79 0.41 6.97 -8.36
C ARG A 79 0.68 5.50 -8.04
N SER A 80 1.65 5.23 -7.17
CA SER A 80 1.99 3.90 -6.69
C SER A 80 2.61 3.96 -5.29
N ILE A 81 2.59 2.85 -4.54
CA ILE A 81 3.33 2.76 -3.28
C ILE A 81 4.84 2.71 -3.55
N CYS A 82 5.24 1.90 -4.52
CA CYS A 82 6.62 1.80 -4.96
C CYS A 82 6.74 2.12 -6.46
N SER A 83 7.77 2.85 -6.86
CA SER A 83 8.15 3.03 -8.26
C SER A 83 9.35 2.13 -8.61
N GLY A 84 9.27 1.45 -9.76
CA GLY A 84 10.31 0.52 -10.23
C GLY A 84 10.04 -0.93 -9.88
N ASN A 85 11.04 -1.80 -10.08
CA ASN A 85 10.94 -3.24 -9.87
C ASN A 85 11.64 -3.68 -8.59
N LEU A 86 11.17 -3.19 -7.44
CA LEU A 86 11.68 -3.64 -6.14
C LEU A 86 11.29 -5.08 -5.83
N GLN A 87 12.22 -5.79 -5.20
CA GLN A 87 12.05 -7.16 -4.74
C GLN A 87 11.11 -7.25 -3.52
N PHE A 88 10.64 -8.46 -3.28
CA PHE A 88 9.65 -8.84 -2.26
C PHE A 88 10.01 -8.44 -0.82
N GLU A 89 11.31 -8.44 -0.49
CA GLU A 89 11.83 -8.29 0.88
C GLU A 89 11.47 -6.96 1.55
N VAL A 90 11.06 -5.97 0.75
CA VAL A 90 10.69 -4.62 1.15
C VAL A 90 9.46 -4.57 2.05
N PHE A 91 8.47 -5.45 1.86
CA PHE A 91 7.20 -5.40 2.60
C PHE A 91 7.00 -6.62 3.50
N GLN A 92 8.07 -7.36 3.82
CA GLN A 92 7.98 -8.63 4.52
C GLN A 92 7.36 -8.52 5.92
N ASN A 93 7.53 -7.39 6.64
CA ASN A 93 6.93 -7.22 7.97
C ASN A 93 5.65 -6.38 7.97
N LEU A 94 5.22 -5.89 6.80
CA LEU A 94 4.01 -5.07 6.71
C LEU A 94 2.78 -5.92 7.01
N ARG A 95 2.02 -5.52 8.04
CA ARG A 95 0.82 -6.19 8.53
C ARG A 95 -0.45 -5.41 8.24
N CYS A 96 -0.37 -4.08 8.23
CA CYS A 96 -1.53 -3.22 8.04
C CYS A 96 -1.21 -2.13 7.00
N LEU A 97 -2.08 -2.01 5.99
CA LEU A 97 -2.02 -0.95 5.00
C LEU A 97 -3.36 -0.22 4.92
N TYR A 98 -3.30 1.10 5.11
CA TYR A 98 -4.45 2.01 5.02
C TYR A 98 -4.20 3.04 3.93
N LEU A 99 -5.09 3.11 2.95
CA LEU A 99 -5.05 4.07 1.85
C LEU A 99 -6.38 4.81 1.81
N ASP A 100 -6.32 6.14 1.89
CA ASP A 100 -7.50 7.00 1.97
C ASP A 100 -7.30 8.24 1.09
N CYS A 101 -8.30 8.62 0.30
CA CYS A 101 -8.27 9.82 -0.53
C CYS A 101 -6.98 9.94 -1.38
N CYS A 102 -6.60 8.87 -2.08
CA CYS A 102 -5.46 8.84 -3.01
C CYS A 102 -5.95 8.68 -4.47
N PRO A 103 -6.62 9.70 -5.05
CA PRO A 103 -7.42 9.55 -6.27
C PRO A 103 -6.61 9.19 -7.53
N ASN A 104 -5.31 9.46 -7.55
CA ASN A 104 -4.44 9.13 -8.69
C ASN A 104 -3.72 7.78 -8.56
N LEU A 105 -3.94 7.03 -7.47
CA LEU A 105 -3.33 5.72 -7.26
C LEU A 105 -3.95 4.70 -8.21
N SER A 106 -3.17 4.14 -9.12
CA SER A 106 -3.68 3.19 -10.12
C SER A 106 -3.48 1.71 -9.76
N THR A 107 -2.45 1.42 -8.94
CA THR A 107 -2.10 0.08 -8.45
C THR A 107 -1.41 0.20 -7.10
N VAL A 108 -1.71 -0.72 -6.17
CA VAL A 108 -1.06 -0.72 -4.85
C VAL A 108 0.28 -1.43 -4.89
N PHE A 109 0.29 -2.69 -5.34
CA PHE A 109 1.49 -3.52 -5.41
C PHE A 109 1.70 -4.09 -6.82
N SER A 110 2.96 -4.13 -7.26
CA SER A 110 3.33 -4.93 -8.42
C SER A 110 3.37 -6.42 -8.08
N SER A 111 3.46 -7.28 -9.10
CA SER A 111 3.63 -8.71 -8.90
C SER A 111 4.84 -9.05 -8.04
N SER A 112 5.99 -8.38 -8.23
CA SER A 112 7.22 -8.58 -7.46
C SER A 112 7.16 -8.14 -5.99
N GLN A 113 6.09 -7.47 -5.56
CA GLN A 113 6.02 -6.73 -4.29
C GLN A 113 4.93 -7.24 -3.33
N LEU A 114 4.51 -8.49 -3.44
CA LEU A 114 3.44 -9.04 -2.61
C LEU A 114 3.79 -9.03 -1.11
N PRO A 115 3.00 -8.37 -0.24
CA PRO A 115 3.26 -8.38 1.19
C PRO A 115 2.63 -9.63 1.84
N GLU A 116 3.31 -10.77 1.84
CA GLU A 116 2.73 -12.05 2.32
C GLU A 116 2.25 -12.03 3.77
N ASN A 117 2.82 -11.17 4.62
CA ASN A 117 2.43 -11.02 6.04
C ASN A 117 1.34 -9.97 6.27
N LEU A 118 0.80 -9.37 5.21
CA LEU A 118 -0.29 -8.40 5.30
C LEU A 118 -1.53 -9.09 5.86
N LYS A 119 -2.08 -8.53 6.95
CA LYS A 119 -3.29 -9.01 7.62
C LYS A 119 -4.49 -8.12 7.35
N VAL A 120 -4.27 -6.81 7.26
CA VAL A 120 -5.33 -5.81 7.09
C VAL A 120 -5.01 -4.92 5.90
N LEU A 121 -5.95 -4.84 4.97
CA LEU A 121 -5.92 -3.89 3.86
C LEU A 121 -7.21 -3.08 3.83
N GLN A 122 -7.09 -1.77 3.91
CA GLN A 122 -8.21 -0.84 3.76
C GLN A 122 -7.88 0.20 2.69
N ILE A 123 -8.76 0.33 1.70
CA ILE A 123 -8.63 1.30 0.61
C ILE A 123 -9.95 2.07 0.48
N LYS A 124 -9.88 3.39 0.52
CA LYS A 124 -11.02 4.29 0.42
C LYS A 124 -10.75 5.45 -0.53
N PHE A 125 -11.72 5.80 -1.36
CA PHE A 125 -11.69 7.02 -2.19
C PHE A 125 -10.41 7.12 -3.07
N CYS A 126 -10.04 5.99 -3.70
CA CYS A 126 -8.91 5.90 -4.63
C CYS A 126 -9.44 5.70 -6.05
N ASP A 127 -9.93 6.80 -6.64
CA ASP A 127 -10.78 6.78 -7.84
C ASP A 127 -10.19 6.05 -9.04
N LYS A 128 -8.89 6.18 -9.30
CA LYS A 128 -8.21 5.55 -10.44
C LYS A 128 -7.68 4.14 -10.16
N LEU A 129 -7.95 3.57 -9.00
CA LEU A 129 -7.42 2.26 -8.64
C LEU A 129 -8.13 1.19 -9.46
N GLU A 130 -7.45 0.63 -10.45
CA GLU A 130 -8.02 -0.42 -11.32
C GLU A 130 -7.89 -1.82 -10.71
N THR A 131 -6.72 -2.09 -10.10
CA THR A 131 -6.42 -3.35 -9.43
C THR A 131 -5.60 -3.11 -8.17
N VAL A 132 -5.81 -3.94 -7.14
CA VAL A 132 -4.98 -3.87 -5.93
C VAL A 132 -3.57 -4.41 -6.24
N PHE A 133 -3.50 -5.57 -6.89
CA PHE A 133 -2.27 -6.25 -7.28
C PHE A 133 -2.18 -6.31 -8.80
N LYS A 134 -1.09 -5.76 -9.34
CA LYS A 134 -0.86 -5.74 -10.80
C LYS A 134 -0.59 -7.15 -11.30
N GLN A 135 -1.62 -7.73 -11.92
CA GLN A 135 -1.64 -8.93 -12.77
C GLN A 135 -0.58 -9.98 -12.42
N THR A 136 -0.90 -10.79 -11.41
CA THR A 136 -0.15 -11.99 -11.08
C THR A 136 -0.81 -13.22 -11.69
N SER A 137 0.01 -14.19 -12.08
CA SER A 137 -0.45 -15.55 -12.41
C SER A 137 -1.40 -16.07 -11.32
N ALA A 138 -2.30 -16.99 -11.69
CA ALA A 138 -3.29 -17.59 -10.78
C ALA A 138 -2.69 -18.26 -9.53
N GLU A 139 -1.37 -18.43 -9.49
CA GLU A 139 -0.62 -19.07 -8.42
C GLU A 139 -0.29 -18.14 -7.23
N ARG A 140 -0.42 -16.82 -7.41
CA ARG A 140 -0.03 -15.84 -6.37
C ARG A 140 -1.16 -15.61 -5.40
N ARG A 141 -0.82 -15.69 -4.11
CA ARG A 141 -1.74 -15.63 -2.98
C ARG A 141 -1.24 -14.67 -1.92
N LEU A 142 -2.16 -14.06 -1.19
CA LEU A 142 -1.88 -13.43 0.09
C LEU A 142 -2.34 -14.36 1.22
N PRO A 143 -1.42 -15.20 1.75
CA PRO A 143 -1.79 -16.29 2.64
C PRO A 143 -2.24 -15.81 4.03
N ASN A 144 -1.96 -14.57 4.42
CA ASN A 144 -2.26 -14.06 5.75
C ASN A 144 -3.27 -12.91 5.78
N LEU A 145 -3.81 -12.50 4.62
CA LEU A 145 -4.77 -11.40 4.57
C LEU A 145 -6.09 -11.86 5.17
N ASP A 146 -6.42 -11.27 6.31
CA ASP A 146 -7.59 -11.59 7.14
C ASP A 146 -8.75 -10.63 6.87
N THR A 147 -8.44 -9.34 6.76
CA THR A 147 -9.43 -8.26 6.62
C THR A 147 -9.15 -7.42 5.37
N LEU A 148 -10.17 -7.30 4.51
CA LEU A 148 -10.18 -6.47 3.31
C LEU A 148 -11.38 -5.53 3.31
N HIS A 149 -11.12 -4.23 3.33
CA HIS A 149 -12.14 -3.18 3.25
C HIS A 149 -11.90 -2.30 2.01
N LEU A 150 -12.91 -2.20 1.16
CA LEU A 150 -12.89 -1.46 -0.10
C LEU A 150 -14.10 -0.51 -0.13
N TRP A 151 -13.85 0.78 -0.29
CA TRP A 151 -14.89 1.81 -0.22
C TRP A 151 -14.72 2.86 -1.32
N GLU A 152 -15.76 3.09 -2.11
CA GLU A 152 -15.81 4.11 -3.18
C GLU A 152 -14.58 4.01 -4.11
N LEU A 153 -14.50 2.88 -4.81
CA LEU A 153 -13.44 2.58 -5.78
C LEU A 153 -14.06 2.36 -7.16
N PRO A 154 -14.43 3.44 -7.87
CA PRO A 154 -15.22 3.37 -9.11
C PRO A 154 -14.54 2.58 -10.22
N GLU A 155 -13.21 2.62 -10.29
CA GLU A 155 -12.44 1.96 -11.35
C GLU A 155 -11.96 0.54 -10.98
N LEU A 156 -12.14 0.12 -9.71
CA LEU A 156 -11.63 -1.16 -9.23
C LEU A 156 -12.39 -2.32 -9.88
N ASN A 157 -11.70 -3.08 -10.71
CA ASN A 157 -12.27 -4.20 -11.47
C ASN A 157 -11.76 -5.57 -11.00
N GLY A 158 -10.76 -5.62 -10.12
CA GLY A 158 -10.27 -6.87 -9.56
C GLY A 158 -9.23 -6.69 -8.46
N ILE A 159 -9.08 -7.71 -7.62
CA ILE A 159 -8.02 -7.72 -6.59
C ILE A 159 -6.68 -8.08 -7.23
N GLY A 160 -6.65 -9.10 -8.10
CA GLY A 160 -5.44 -9.53 -8.80
C GLY A 160 -4.62 -10.60 -8.09
N CYS A 161 -5.07 -11.17 -6.97
CA CYS A 161 -4.45 -12.32 -6.30
C CYS A 161 -5.48 -13.18 -5.55
N ALA A 162 -5.11 -14.41 -5.19
CA ALA A 162 -5.94 -15.28 -4.35
C ALA A 162 -5.82 -14.91 -2.86
N LEU A 163 -6.95 -14.91 -2.13
CA LEU A 163 -7.01 -14.53 -0.72
C LEU A 163 -7.50 -15.69 0.16
N PRO A 164 -6.72 -16.78 0.31
CA PRO A 164 -7.20 -18.03 0.91
C PRO A 164 -7.57 -17.94 2.40
N SER A 165 -7.09 -16.91 3.11
CA SER A 165 -7.30 -16.74 4.56
C SER A 165 -8.24 -15.59 4.91
N LEU A 166 -8.93 -15.02 3.92
CA LEU A 166 -9.79 -13.85 4.12
C LEU A 166 -11.00 -14.22 4.96
N GLN A 167 -11.16 -13.55 6.10
CA GLN A 167 -12.29 -13.73 7.01
C GLN A 167 -13.30 -12.59 6.89
N THR A 168 -12.81 -11.37 6.71
CA THR A 168 -13.65 -10.18 6.64
C THR A 168 -13.49 -9.48 5.30
N LEU A 169 -14.57 -9.43 4.52
CA LEU A 169 -14.66 -8.65 3.29
C LEU A 169 -15.77 -7.61 3.43
N LYS A 170 -15.44 -6.34 3.22
CA LYS A 170 -16.43 -5.26 3.08
C LYS A 170 -16.17 -4.49 1.80
N VAL A 171 -17.18 -4.43 0.94
CA VAL A 171 -17.13 -3.73 -0.33
C VAL A 171 -18.32 -2.78 -0.40
N TRP A 172 -18.05 -1.49 -0.54
CA TRP A 172 -19.06 -0.45 -0.69
C TRP A 172 -18.71 0.46 -1.86
N GLU A 173 -19.70 0.74 -2.72
CA GLU A 173 -19.53 1.65 -3.87
C GLU A 173 -18.33 1.31 -4.78
N CYS A 174 -18.18 0.02 -5.10
CA CYS A 174 -17.19 -0.49 -6.06
C CYS A 174 -17.90 -1.10 -7.29
N PRO A 175 -18.49 -0.28 -8.17
CA PRO A 175 -19.44 -0.73 -9.21
C PRO A 175 -18.83 -1.69 -10.24
N LYS A 176 -17.54 -1.56 -10.58
CA LYS A 176 -16.89 -2.48 -11.53
C LYS A 176 -16.59 -3.84 -10.92
N LEU A 177 -16.26 -3.90 -9.63
CA LEU A 177 -16.02 -5.13 -8.90
C LEU A 177 -17.33 -5.93 -8.71
N GLN A 178 -18.44 -5.25 -8.41
CA GLN A 178 -19.75 -5.88 -8.26
C GLN A 178 -20.22 -6.58 -9.54
N LYS A 179 -20.03 -5.92 -10.70
CA LYS A 179 -20.35 -6.53 -12.00
C LYS A 179 -19.59 -7.84 -12.23
N LEU A 180 -18.34 -7.94 -11.79
CA LEU A 180 -17.53 -9.16 -11.94
C LEU A 180 -18.12 -10.33 -11.13
N GLU A 181 -18.58 -10.08 -9.90
CA GLU A 181 -19.24 -11.11 -9.09
C GLU A 181 -20.53 -11.63 -9.73
N GLU A 182 -21.31 -10.73 -10.35
CA GLU A 182 -22.52 -11.11 -11.09
C GLU A 182 -22.18 -11.97 -12.32
N TYR A 183 -21.16 -11.59 -13.09
CA TYR A 183 -20.70 -12.38 -14.24
C TYR A 183 -20.24 -13.80 -13.84
N ILE A 184 -19.53 -13.95 -12.72
CA ILE A 184 -19.07 -15.25 -12.23
C ILE A 184 -20.26 -16.12 -11.80
N LYS A 185 -21.21 -15.56 -11.03
CA LYS A 185 -22.43 -16.28 -10.61
C LYS A 185 -23.29 -16.74 -11.80
N LEU A 186 -23.37 -15.93 -12.85
CA LEU A 186 -24.07 -16.28 -14.10
C LEU A 186 -23.36 -17.43 -14.85
N ALA A 187 -22.03 -17.41 -14.92
CA ALA A 187 -21.24 -18.44 -15.61
C ALA A 187 -21.24 -19.81 -14.89
N GLU A 188 -21.38 -19.83 -13.56
CA GLU A 188 -21.50 -21.07 -12.76
C GLU A 188 -22.91 -21.70 -12.82
N SER A 189 -23.90 -20.95 -13.33
CA SER A 189 -25.31 -21.39 -13.42
C SER A 189 -25.72 -21.97 -14.79
N LEU A 190 -24.77 -22.05 -15.74
CA LEU A 190 -24.90 -22.64 -17.08
C LEU A 190 -24.24 -24.02 -17.14
#